data_AF-A0A6N2TZX7-F1
#
_entry.id   AF-A0A6N2TZX7-F1
#
_cell.length_a   1.000
_cell.length_b   1.000
_cell.length_c   1.000
_cell.angle_alpha   90.00
_cell.angle_beta   90.00
_cell.angle_gamma   90.00
#
_symmetry.space_group_name_H-M   'P 1'
#
loop_
_entity.id
_entity.type
_entity.pdbx_description
1 polymer ?
#
loop_
_entity_poly.entity_id
_entity_poly.type
_entity_poly.pdbx_seq_one_letter_code
_entity_poly.pdbx_strand_id
1 'polypeptide(L)'
;MVLNEKQAKEVREHMLRKTKSFIGLDNIEVFDSIYQDIISQYKREYGTKSFYNIKSGNLADVHDFIDCYTLPRILEEQIINTNAQMSFGR
;
A
#
# COMPACT_ATOMS: atom_id res chain seq x y z
N MET A 1 -21.15 10.20 5.90
CA MET A 1 -20.74 10.16 4.48
C MET A 1 -19.50 9.31 4.36
N VAL A 2 -19.61 8.23 3.59
CA VAL A 2 -18.49 7.37 3.21
C VAL A 2 -17.70 8.00 2.06
N LEU A 3 -16.48 7.52 1.78
CA LEU A 3 -15.67 7.98 0.66
C LEU A 3 -16.43 7.81 -0.67
N ASN A 4 -16.45 8.86 -1.49
CA ASN A 4 -16.96 8.78 -2.86
C ASN A 4 -15.98 8.03 -3.77
N GLU A 5 -16.46 7.49 -4.90
CA GLU A 5 -15.64 6.73 -5.85
C GLU A 5 -14.40 7.49 -6.35
N LYS A 6 -14.50 8.82 -6.51
CA LYS A 6 -13.35 9.67 -6.85
C LYS A 6 -12.28 9.71 -5.76
N GLN A 7 -12.68 9.95 -4.51
CA GLN A 7 -11.76 9.95 -3.37
C GLN A 7 -11.14 8.57 -3.20
N ALA A 8 -11.95 7.54 -3.43
CA ALA A 8 -11.49 6.18 -3.34
C ALA A 8 -10.38 5.87 -4.38
N LYS A 9 -10.56 6.35 -5.61
CA LYS A 9 -9.56 6.22 -6.67
C LYS A 9 -8.27 6.98 -6.33
N GLU A 10 -8.39 8.20 -5.81
CA GLU A 10 -7.24 9.04 -5.47
C GLU A 10 -6.32 8.38 -4.44
N VAL A 11 -6.89 7.87 -3.35
CA VAL A 11 -6.12 7.15 -2.34
C VAL A 11 -5.49 5.88 -2.90
N ARG A 12 -6.23 5.13 -3.74
CA ARG A 12 -5.67 3.96 -4.41
C ARG A 12 -4.45 4.33 -5.24
N GLU A 13 -4.53 5.40 -6.04
CA GLU A 13 -3.38 5.88 -6.81
C GLU A 13 -2.23 6.33 -5.92
N HIS A 14 -2.50 6.92 -4.76
CA HIS A 14 -1.49 7.28 -3.79
C HIS A 14 -0.77 6.04 -3.23
N MET A 15 -1.51 5.02 -2.80
CA MET A 15 -0.94 3.73 -2.35
C MET A 15 -0.09 3.10 -3.46
N LEU A 16 -0.59 3.07 -4.69
CA LEU A 16 0.14 2.53 -5.84
C LEU A 16 1.48 3.24 -6.06
N ARG A 17 1.51 4.57 -5.95
CA ARG A 17 2.75 5.37 -6.06
C ARG A 17 3.71 5.07 -4.91
N LYS A 18 3.21 5.00 -3.68
CA LYS A 18 4.02 4.68 -2.49
C LYS A 18 4.62 3.28 -2.60
N THR A 19 3.81 2.27 -2.94
CA THR A 19 4.29 0.90 -3.17
C THR A 19 5.38 0.87 -4.23
N LYS A 20 5.16 1.51 -5.39
CA LYS A 20 6.18 1.59 -6.46
C LYS A 20 7.48 2.25 -6.01
N SER A 21 7.44 3.19 -5.06
CA SER A 21 8.63 3.82 -4.51
C SER A 21 9.52 2.84 -3.73
N PHE A 22 8.99 1.74 -3.20
CA PHE A 22 9.73 0.77 -2.40
C PHE A 22 10.40 -0.33 -3.22
N ILE A 23 9.68 -0.92 -4.17
CA ILE A 23 10.13 -2.11 -4.93
C ILE A 23 11.01 -1.78 -6.14
N GLY A 24 10.96 -0.55 -6.66
CA GLY A 24 11.42 -0.27 -8.02
C GLY A 24 10.53 -0.96 -9.06
N LEU A 25 10.60 -0.50 -10.31
CA LEU A 25 9.78 -1.05 -11.39
C LEU A 25 10.03 -2.56 -11.55
N ASP A 26 8.96 -3.35 -11.67
CA ASP A 26 8.89 -4.77 -12.12
C ASP A 26 8.73 -5.93 -11.10
N ASN A 27 8.69 -5.72 -9.78
CA ASN A 27 8.40 -6.84 -8.85
C ASN A 27 6.92 -6.98 -8.49
N ILE A 28 6.14 -7.66 -9.35
CA ILE A 28 4.69 -7.84 -9.17
C ILE A 28 4.34 -8.65 -7.91
N GLU A 29 5.12 -9.70 -7.57
CA GLU A 29 4.85 -10.54 -6.39
C GLU A 29 4.96 -9.77 -5.08
N VAL A 30 5.99 -8.93 -4.96
CA VAL A 30 6.22 -8.14 -3.76
C VAL A 30 5.32 -6.91 -3.75
N PHE A 31 4.96 -6.39 -4.93
CA PHE A 31 3.96 -5.34 -5.06
C PHE A 31 2.62 -5.72 -4.44
N ASP A 32 2.08 -6.91 -4.77
CA ASP A 32 0.79 -7.34 -4.21
C ASP A 32 0.89 -7.52 -2.70
N SER A 33 1.99 -8.10 -2.22
CA SER A 33 2.25 -8.27 -0.78
C SER A 33 2.26 -6.94 -0.02
N ILE A 34 2.97 -5.92 -0.53
CA ILE A 34 3.00 -4.58 0.08
C ILE A 34 1.64 -3.90 0.00
N TYR A 35 0.98 -4.00 -1.15
CA TYR A 35 -0.32 -3.39 -1.33
C TYR A 35 -1.38 -4.01 -0.39
N GLN A 36 -1.37 -5.33 -0.22
CA GLN A 36 -2.23 -6.05 0.74
C GLN A 36 -1.87 -5.69 2.19
N ASP A 37 -0.60 -5.48 2.51
CA ASP A 37 -0.17 -5.09 3.85
C ASP A 37 -0.65 -3.68 4.19
N ILE A 38 -0.43 -2.70 3.30
CA ILE A 38 -0.96 -1.34 3.43
C ILE A 38 -2.48 -1.39 3.67
N ILE A 39 -3.21 -2.16 2.85
CA ILE A 39 -4.65 -2.33 3.00
C ILE A 39 -5.01 -2.97 4.35
N SER A 40 -4.24 -3.95 4.81
CA SER A 40 -4.52 -4.66 6.07
C SER A 40 -4.25 -3.77 7.29
N GLN A 41 -3.14 -3.02 7.28
CA GLN A 41 -2.85 -2.02 8.31
C GLN A 41 -3.91 -0.92 8.31
N TYR A 42 -4.28 -0.44 7.13
CA TYR A 42 -5.31 0.57 6.96
C TYR A 42 -6.69 0.10 7.49
N LYS A 43 -7.07 -1.15 7.23
CA LYS A 43 -8.29 -1.75 7.81
C LYS A 43 -8.22 -1.87 9.33
N ARG A 44 -7.04 -2.18 9.88
CA ARG A 44 -6.79 -2.28 11.33
C ARG A 44 -6.91 -0.93 12.03
N GLU A 45 -6.25 0.10 11.49
CA GLU A 45 -6.21 1.45 12.07
C GLU A 45 -7.62 2.07 12.11
N TYR A 46 -8.34 2.00 10.98
CA TYR A 46 -9.66 2.61 10.88
C TYR A 46 -10.82 1.67 11.27
N GLY A 47 -10.51 0.44 11.71
CA GLY A 47 -11.51 -0.57 12.09
C GLY A 47 -12.53 -0.90 10.98
N THR A 48 -12.15 -0.73 9.72
CA THR A 48 -13.06 -0.88 8.56
C THR A 48 -12.82 -2.18 7.81
N LYS A 49 -13.89 -2.78 7.28
CA LYS A 49 -13.78 -3.93 6.37
C LYS A 49 -13.38 -3.53 4.95
N SER A 50 -13.72 -2.30 4.56
CA SER A 50 -13.56 -1.81 3.19
C SER A 50 -13.03 -0.40 3.18
N PHE A 51 -12.13 -0.16 2.25
CA PHE A 51 -11.54 1.15 1.99
C PHE A 51 -12.60 2.23 1.70
N TYR A 52 -13.71 1.86 1.04
CA TYR A 52 -14.86 2.74 0.80
C TYR A 52 -15.63 3.15 2.05
N ASN A 53 -15.49 2.44 3.18
CA ASN A 53 -16.36 2.64 4.35
C ASN A 53 -15.89 3.72 5.32
N ILE A 54 -14.76 4.39 5.02
CA ILE A 54 -14.23 5.45 5.88
C ILE A 54 -15.01 6.74 5.68
N LYS A 55 -15.13 7.50 6.76
CA LYS A 55 -15.76 8.81 6.75
C LYS A 55 -14.98 9.72 5.80
N SER A 56 -15.66 10.26 4.78
CA SER A 56 -15.08 11.15 3.76
C SER A 56 -14.34 12.36 4.34
N GLY A 57 -14.68 12.78 5.57
CA GLY A 57 -13.98 13.85 6.29
C GLY A 57 -12.53 13.54 6.69
N ASN A 58 -12.10 12.28 6.62
CA ASN A 58 -10.75 11.85 6.99
C ASN A 58 -9.84 11.65 5.78
N LEU A 59 -10.16 12.19 4.60
CA LEU A 59 -9.30 12.01 3.41
C LEU A 59 -7.86 12.48 3.65
N ALA A 60 -7.67 13.63 4.32
CA ALA A 60 -6.34 14.12 4.68
C ALA A 60 -5.58 13.13 5.60
N ASP A 61 -6.29 12.58 6.57
CA ASP A 61 -5.78 11.58 7.52
C ASP A 61 -5.31 10.30 6.81
N VAL A 62 -6.08 9.87 5.80
CA VAL A 62 -5.76 8.71 4.96
C VAL A 62 -4.52 8.95 4.12
N HIS A 63 -4.38 10.15 3.55
CA HIS A 63 -3.19 10.52 2.79
C HIS A 63 -1.96 10.60 3.70
N ASP A 64 -2.09 11.15 4.90
CA ASP A 64 -1.04 11.21 5.92
C ASP A 64 -0.61 9.80 6.35
N PHE A 65 -1.57 8.89 6.58
CA PHE A 65 -1.30 7.49 6.88
C PHE A 65 -0.47 6.80 5.79
N ILE A 66 -0.80 7.02 4.51
CA ILE A 66 -0.05 6.43 3.39
C ILE A 66 1.34 7.03 3.26
N ASP A 67 1.49 8.33 3.55
CA ASP A 67 2.79 8.98 3.51
C ASP A 67 3.68 8.52 4.67
N CYS A 68 3.10 8.36 5.86
CA CYS A 68 3.75 7.84 7.05
C CYS A 68 3.96 6.32 7.01
N TYR A 69 3.32 5.60 6.08
CA TYR A 69 3.49 4.16 5.93
C TYR A 69 4.95 3.83 5.63
N THR A 70 5.58 3.16 6.58
CA THR A 70 6.91 2.58 6.45
C THR A 70 6.79 1.10 6.12
N LEU A 71 7.59 0.67 5.15
CA LEU A 71 7.67 -0.73 4.77
C LEU A 71 8.11 -1.58 5.98
N PRO A 72 7.33 -2.58 6.41
CA PRO A 72 7.77 -3.48 7.47
C PRO A 72 8.97 -4.30 7.00
N ARG A 73 9.91 -4.54 7.92
CA ARG A 73 11.20 -5.21 7.65
C ARG A 73 11.04 -6.57 6.94
N ILE A 74 9.97 -7.30 7.25
CA ILE A 74 9.64 -8.58 6.62
C ILE A 74 9.40 -8.41 5.11
N LEU A 75 8.69 -7.35 4.71
CA LEU A 75 8.45 -7.05 3.30
C LEU A 75 9.71 -6.50 2.63
N GLU A 76 10.50 -5.69 3.34
CA GLU A 76 11.82 -5.24 2.85
C GLU A 76 12.74 -6.42 2.54
N GLU A 77 12.84 -7.39 3.45
CA GLU A 77 13.59 -8.62 3.23
C GLU A 77 13.02 -9.45 2.08
N GLN A 78 11.69 -9.50 1.92
CA GLN A 78 11.08 -10.12 0.73
C GLN A 78 11.47 -9.40 -0.56
N ILE A 79 11.47 -8.07 -0.61
CA ILE A 79 11.95 -7.31 -1.78
C ILE A 79 13.39 -7.72 -2.11
N ILE A 80 14.28 -7.70 -1.12
CA ILE A 80 15.69 -8.01 -1.29
C ILE A 80 15.86 -9.45 -1.78
N ASN A 81 15.13 -10.39 -1.20
CA ASN A 81 15.24 -11.81 -1.53
C ASN A 81 14.62 -12.14 -2.90
N THR A 82 13.49 -11.51 -3.28
CA THR A 82 12.90 -11.64 -4.61
C THR A 82 13.79 -11.00 -5.68
N ASN A 83 14.37 -9.83 -5.41
CA ASN A 83 15.34 -9.19 -6.30
C ASN A 83 16.61 -10.02 -6.46
N ALA A 84 17.11 -10.62 -5.38
CA ALA A 84 18.24 -11.54 -5.43
C ALA A 84 17.91 -12.78 -6.29
N GLN A 85 16.73 -13.37 -6.12
CA GLN A 85 16.29 -14.51 -6.94
C GLN A 85 16.15 -14.17 -8.42
N MET A 86 15.60 -13.00 -8.76
CA MET A 86 15.53 -12.50 -10.14
C MET A 86 16.92 -12.28 -10.76
N SER A 87 17.93 -11.93 -9.95
CA SER A 87 19.30 -11.74 -10.42
C SER A 87 20.07 -13.04 -10.66
N PHE A 88 19.65 -14.18 -10.06
CA PHE A 88 20.35 -15.47 -10.19
C PHE A 88 19.85 -16.34 -11.37
N GLY A 89 18.86 -15.88 -12.11
CA GLY A 89 18.25 -16.63 -13.22
C GLY A 89 18.71 -16.22 -14.63
N ARG A 90 19.83 -15.51 -14.80
CA ARG A 90 20.35 -15.08 -16.10
C ARG A 90 21.69 -15.71 -16.45
#